data_AF-A0A5J5Q1J7-F1
#
_entry.id   AF-A0A5J5Q1J7-F1
#
_cell.length_a   1.000
_cell.length_b   1.000
_cell.length_c   1.000
_cell.angle_alpha   90.00
_cell.angle_beta   90.00
_cell.angle_gamma   90.00
#
_symmetry.space_group_name_H-M   'P 1'
#
loop_
_entity.id
_entity.type
_entity.pdbx_description
1 polymer ?
#
loop_
_entity_poly.entity_id
_entity_poly.type
_entity_poly.pdbx_seq_one_letter_code
_entity_poly.pdbx_strand_id
1 'polypeptide(L)'
;MENVTDSKSKGEKGTILVTNDDGIQAPGLNALVSVLVSTHRFNVLVCAPQLEMSAVSHSITWRQPLRVEKVEMDGATAFKTSGTPADCASLGVSSVLFPSVPDLVISGINQGSNCGYHTVYSGTTAGAREAFLNGVPAISISYDCYGGLSLEEFEKMLRVEAGSKTKMNYEYEAAAKACLPIISGIIAEIKNNTYPQGCFLNMDLPKDIANHKGYKVTKQGKSTMKIRWKQITSNGQPSEIDHHLLFRRQISITPLGILTHPDKDCKAYFEDWLPNLIQQHQSHNPLLD
;
A
#
# COMPACT_ATOMS: atom_id res chain seq x y z
N MET A 1 -1.08 -49.41 -10.02
CA MET A 1 -0.67 -47.99 -9.89
C MET A 1 -1.95 -47.23 -9.66
N GLU A 2 -2.19 -46.86 -8.41
CA GLU A 2 -3.46 -46.33 -7.92
C GLU A 2 -3.71 -44.92 -8.45
N ASN A 3 -4.94 -44.72 -8.92
CA ASN A 3 -5.50 -43.43 -9.28
C ASN A 3 -5.72 -42.62 -8.00
N VAL A 4 -4.93 -41.57 -7.79
CA VAL A 4 -5.23 -40.54 -6.80
C VAL A 4 -6.27 -39.60 -7.43
N THR A 5 -7.54 -39.96 -7.26
CA THR A 5 -8.64 -39.01 -7.45
C THR A 5 -8.65 -38.07 -6.25
N ASP A 6 -8.21 -36.83 -6.46
CA ASP A 6 -8.28 -35.76 -5.45
C ASP A 6 -9.75 -35.38 -5.24
N SER A 7 -10.34 -35.92 -4.18
CA SER A 7 -11.69 -35.65 -3.74
C SER A 7 -11.74 -34.30 -3.03
N LYS A 8 -11.73 -33.18 -3.76
CA LYS A 8 -12.09 -31.89 -3.17
C LYS A 8 -13.58 -31.94 -2.79
N SER A 9 -13.83 -32.03 -1.49
CA SER A 9 -15.16 -32.21 -0.91
C SER A 9 -16.06 -30.99 -1.14
N LYS A 10 -17.33 -31.23 -1.47
CA LYS A 10 -18.40 -30.22 -1.41
C LYS A 10 -18.64 -29.85 0.07
N GLY A 11 -17.81 -28.97 0.64
CA GLY A 11 -17.94 -28.54 2.03
C GLY A 11 -16.81 -27.66 2.57
N GLU A 12 -15.62 -27.68 1.96
CA GLU A 12 -14.50 -26.88 2.46
C GLU A 12 -14.64 -25.39 2.13
N LYS A 13 -14.28 -24.53 3.08
CA LYS A 13 -14.21 -23.07 2.89
C LYS A 13 -13.14 -22.75 1.84
N GLY A 14 -13.41 -21.79 0.96
CA GLY A 14 -12.39 -21.34 0.01
C GLY A 14 -11.24 -20.66 0.76
N THR A 15 -10.00 -20.91 0.35
CA THR A 15 -8.81 -20.30 0.95
C THR A 15 -8.40 -19.07 0.15
N ILE A 16 -8.29 -17.92 0.82
CA ILE A 16 -7.92 -16.64 0.22
C ILE A 16 -6.62 -16.16 0.86
N LEU A 17 -5.63 -15.87 0.02
CA LEU A 17 -4.42 -15.16 0.44
C LEU A 17 -4.59 -13.66 0.19
N VAL A 18 -4.27 -12.84 1.19
CA VAL A 18 -4.29 -11.38 1.11
C VAL A 18 -2.87 -10.82 1.22
N THR A 19 -2.56 -9.86 0.35
CA THR A 19 -1.31 -9.08 0.36
C THR A 19 -1.60 -7.62 0.00
N ASN A 20 -0.60 -6.74 0.02
CA ASN A 20 -0.69 -5.35 -0.45
C ASN A 20 0.71 -4.75 -0.66
N ASP A 21 0.76 -3.47 -1.04
CA ASP A 21 1.95 -2.62 -1.06
C ASP A 21 2.01 -1.57 0.06
N ASP A 22 0.91 -1.26 0.73
CA ASP A 22 0.90 -0.33 1.88
C ASP A 22 1.50 -0.92 3.18
N GLY A 23 1.75 -2.24 3.19
CA GLY A 23 2.32 -2.99 4.32
C GLY A 23 1.28 -3.64 5.25
N ILE A 24 1.76 -4.54 6.11
CA ILE A 24 0.94 -5.43 6.97
C ILE A 24 0.04 -4.67 7.97
N GLN A 25 0.41 -3.45 8.35
CA GLN A 25 -0.37 -2.63 9.29
C GLN A 25 -1.35 -1.67 8.58
N ALA A 26 -1.43 -1.72 7.25
CA ALA A 26 -2.23 -0.77 6.49
C ALA A 26 -3.72 -0.90 6.80
N PRO A 27 -4.46 0.22 6.90
CA PRO A 27 -5.89 0.21 7.21
C PRO A 27 -6.69 -0.51 6.12
N GLY A 28 -6.33 -0.39 4.85
CA GLY A 28 -7.00 -1.07 3.74
C GLY A 28 -6.85 -2.60 3.78
N LEU A 29 -5.67 -3.11 4.14
CA LEU A 29 -5.44 -4.55 4.31
C LEU A 29 -6.21 -5.08 5.53
N ASN A 30 -6.13 -4.38 6.66
CA ASN A 30 -6.83 -4.79 7.88
C ASN A 30 -8.36 -4.82 7.69
N ALA A 31 -8.92 -3.82 6.99
CA ALA A 31 -10.34 -3.78 6.69
C ALA A 31 -10.77 -4.94 5.77
N LEU A 32 -9.98 -5.24 4.72
CA LEU A 32 -10.25 -6.36 3.83
C LEU A 32 -10.23 -7.70 4.57
N VAL A 33 -9.20 -7.94 5.38
CA VAL A 33 -9.08 -9.17 6.18
C VAL A 33 -10.25 -9.28 7.16
N SER A 34 -10.53 -8.22 7.92
CA SER A 34 -11.63 -8.19 8.89
C SER A 34 -12.97 -8.53 8.24
N VAL A 35 -13.27 -7.93 7.09
CA VAL A 35 -14.52 -8.20 6.35
C VAL A 35 -14.57 -9.65 5.86
N LEU A 36 -13.49 -10.18 5.26
CA LEU A 36 -13.43 -11.58 4.82
C LEU A 36 -13.63 -12.57 5.98
N VAL A 37 -12.94 -12.36 7.10
CA VAL A 37 -13.03 -13.18 8.31
C VAL A 37 -14.46 -13.16 8.89
N SER A 38 -15.08 -11.97 8.96
CA SER A 38 -16.42 -11.78 9.53
C SER A 38 -17.51 -12.55 8.79
N THR A 39 -17.29 -12.89 7.51
CA THR A 39 -18.25 -13.72 6.76
C THR A 39 -18.30 -15.17 7.25
N HIS A 40 -17.23 -15.64 7.90
CA HIS A 40 -17.00 -17.05 8.24
C HIS A 40 -17.05 -18.02 7.05
N ARG A 41 -16.98 -17.53 5.80
CA ARG A 41 -17.07 -18.35 4.57
C ARG A 41 -15.72 -18.77 3.99
N PHE A 42 -14.65 -18.10 4.42
CA PHE A 42 -13.31 -18.27 3.86
C PHE A 42 -12.29 -18.65 4.94
N ASN A 43 -11.24 -19.34 4.53
CA ASN A 43 -10.00 -19.44 5.28
C ASN A 43 -9.09 -18.30 4.82
N VAL A 44 -8.71 -17.39 5.72
CA VAL A 44 -7.98 -16.17 5.35
C VAL A 44 -6.52 -16.29 5.77
N LEU A 45 -5.65 -16.16 4.78
CA LEU A 45 -4.20 -16.15 4.92
C LEU A 45 -3.68 -14.77 4.55
N VAL A 46 -2.62 -14.30 5.21
CA VAL A 46 -2.05 -12.97 4.95
C VAL A 46 -0.55 -13.06 4.86
N CYS A 47 0.01 -12.52 3.78
CA CYS A 47 1.44 -12.34 3.62
C CYS A 47 1.66 -10.96 3.01
N ALA A 48 2.24 -10.02 3.75
CA ALA A 48 2.41 -8.64 3.28
C ALA A 48 3.77 -8.05 3.68
N PRO A 49 4.25 -7.01 2.99
CA PRO A 49 5.47 -6.31 3.37
C PRO A 49 5.39 -5.74 4.79
N GLN A 50 6.51 -5.67 5.47
CA GLN A 50 6.59 -5.06 6.80
C GLN A 50 6.34 -3.54 6.74
N LEU A 51 6.79 -2.89 5.68
CA LEU A 51 6.71 -1.45 5.45
C LEU A 51 5.96 -1.15 4.16
N GLU A 52 5.59 0.11 3.97
CA GLU A 52 5.04 0.59 2.71
C GLU A 52 6.08 0.46 1.58
N MET A 53 5.60 0.03 0.42
CA MET A 53 6.35 -0.32 -0.78
C MET A 53 5.64 0.26 -2.02
N SER A 54 5.22 1.52 -1.97
CA SER A 54 4.55 2.16 -3.11
C SER A 54 5.45 2.26 -4.33
N ALA A 55 4.84 2.16 -5.52
CA ALA A 55 5.50 2.33 -6.81
C ALA A 55 6.69 1.40 -7.09
N VAL A 56 6.80 0.27 -6.38
CA VAL A 56 7.87 -0.73 -6.58
C VAL A 56 7.69 -1.57 -7.86
N SER A 57 6.57 -1.41 -8.57
CA SER A 57 6.22 -2.22 -9.74
C SER A 57 6.31 -3.73 -9.43
N HIS A 58 6.58 -4.55 -10.44
CA HIS A 58 6.79 -5.98 -10.31
C HIS A 58 8.26 -6.31 -10.01
N SER A 59 8.72 -5.89 -8.84
CA SER A 59 10.07 -6.20 -8.36
C SER A 59 10.10 -7.53 -7.61
N ILE A 60 11.15 -8.33 -7.81
CA ILE A 60 11.39 -9.60 -7.10
C ILE A 60 12.75 -9.52 -6.40
N THR A 61 12.81 -9.96 -5.15
CA THR A 61 14.04 -9.97 -4.35
C THR A 61 14.84 -11.23 -4.63
N TRP A 62 15.90 -11.13 -5.45
CA TRP A 62 16.70 -12.29 -5.86
C TRP A 62 18.02 -12.47 -5.08
N ARG A 63 18.67 -11.36 -4.69
CA ARG A 63 20.06 -11.38 -4.22
C ARG A 63 20.22 -11.54 -2.71
N GLN A 64 19.14 -11.38 -1.95
CA GLN A 64 19.16 -11.41 -0.50
C GLN A 64 18.04 -12.32 0.01
N PRO A 65 18.26 -13.04 1.12
CA PRO A 65 17.20 -13.85 1.72
C PRO A 65 16.07 -12.97 2.25
N LEU A 66 14.84 -13.43 2.07
CA LEU A 66 13.66 -12.80 2.66
C LEU A 66 13.55 -13.18 4.13
N ARG A 67 13.29 -12.17 4.98
CA ARG A 67 12.92 -12.39 6.37
C ARG A 67 11.41 -12.45 6.47
N VAL A 68 10.89 -13.43 7.18
CA VAL A 68 9.46 -13.64 7.40
C VAL A 68 9.23 -13.79 8.89
N GLU A 69 8.22 -13.10 9.41
CA GLU A 69 7.82 -13.17 10.82
C GLU A 69 6.31 -13.36 10.90
N LYS A 70 5.86 -14.30 11.72
CA LYS A 70 4.43 -14.49 12.00
C LYS A 70 3.93 -13.33 12.85
N VAL A 71 2.75 -12.80 12.53
CA VAL A 71 2.11 -11.73 13.29
C VAL A 71 0.70 -12.13 13.70
N GLU A 72 0.24 -11.60 14.83
CA GLU A 72 -1.12 -11.80 15.29
C GLU A 72 -2.09 -10.96 14.46
N MET A 73 -3.17 -11.61 13.99
CA MET A 73 -4.25 -10.99 13.23
C MET A 73 -5.53 -11.78 13.45
N ASP A 74 -6.58 -11.10 13.92
CA ASP A 74 -7.80 -11.76 14.37
C ASP A 74 -8.48 -12.58 13.25
N GLY A 75 -8.55 -13.89 13.46
CA GLY A 75 -9.20 -14.82 12.55
C GLY A 75 -8.47 -15.11 11.24
N ALA A 76 -7.20 -14.70 11.11
CA ALA A 76 -6.37 -14.99 9.94
C ALA A 76 -4.97 -15.48 10.34
N THR A 77 -4.33 -16.30 9.49
CA THR A 77 -2.91 -16.63 9.66
C THR A 77 -2.08 -15.62 8.90
N ALA A 78 -1.30 -14.79 9.61
CA ALA A 78 -0.61 -13.66 9.02
C ALA A 78 0.91 -13.71 9.19
N PHE A 79 1.62 -13.32 8.13
CA PHE A 79 3.06 -13.13 8.11
C PHE A 79 3.40 -11.76 7.53
N LYS A 80 4.37 -11.08 8.12
CA LYS A 80 5.03 -9.92 7.53
C LYS A 80 6.37 -10.33 6.93
N THR A 81 6.78 -9.70 5.84
CA THR A 81 8.04 -10.01 5.16
C THR A 81 8.89 -8.77 4.89
N SER A 82 10.19 -8.96 4.72
CA SER A 82 11.10 -7.92 4.21
C SER A 82 11.06 -7.75 2.69
N GLY A 83 10.18 -8.47 1.99
CA GLY A 83 10.10 -8.50 0.53
C GLY A 83 9.11 -7.49 -0.03
N THR A 84 9.01 -7.51 -1.35
CA THR A 84 8.02 -6.75 -2.13
C THR A 84 6.63 -7.42 -2.09
N PRO A 85 5.57 -6.76 -2.59
CA PRO A 85 4.25 -7.39 -2.74
C PRO A 85 4.27 -8.65 -3.61
N ALA A 86 5.10 -8.66 -4.66
CA ALA A 86 5.26 -9.82 -5.52
C ALA A 86 5.96 -10.97 -4.75
N ASP A 87 7.03 -10.67 -4.01
CA ASP A 87 7.68 -11.67 -3.14
C ASP A 87 6.68 -12.27 -2.12
N CYS A 88 5.81 -11.43 -1.54
CA CYS A 88 4.77 -11.87 -0.60
C CYS A 88 3.74 -12.81 -1.24
N ALA A 89 3.27 -12.48 -2.45
CA ALA A 89 2.36 -13.33 -3.19
C ALA A 89 3.03 -14.67 -3.55
N SER A 90 4.26 -14.64 -4.06
CA SER A 90 5.06 -15.82 -4.40
C SER A 90 5.27 -16.73 -3.18
N LEU A 91 5.69 -16.16 -2.04
CA LEU A 91 5.82 -16.90 -0.78
C LEU A 91 4.49 -17.53 -0.34
N GLY A 92 3.38 -16.79 -0.45
CA GLY A 92 2.08 -17.27 -0.03
C GLY A 92 1.52 -18.39 -0.92
N VAL A 93 1.87 -18.45 -2.21
CA VAL A 93 1.45 -19.55 -3.11
C VAL A 93 2.42 -20.73 -3.10
N SER A 94 3.64 -20.57 -2.58
CA SER A 94 4.69 -21.61 -2.60
C SER A 94 4.48 -22.80 -1.65
N SER A 95 3.47 -22.76 -0.77
CA SER A 95 3.25 -23.71 0.35
C SER A 95 4.39 -23.75 1.38
N VAL A 96 5.33 -22.80 1.35
CA VAL A 96 6.41 -22.70 2.36
C VAL A 96 5.89 -22.12 3.67
N LEU A 97 5.00 -21.12 3.61
CA LEU A 97 4.46 -20.43 4.79
C LEU A 97 3.11 -21.00 5.26
N PHE A 98 2.37 -21.63 4.35
CA PHE A 98 0.99 -22.05 4.57
C PHE A 98 0.82 -23.52 4.17
N PRO A 99 -0.11 -24.27 4.79
CA PRO A 99 -0.27 -25.70 4.58
C PRO A 99 -0.79 -26.08 3.17
N SER A 100 -1.37 -25.13 2.45
CA SER A 100 -1.92 -25.34 1.11
C SER A 100 -1.81 -24.09 0.25
N VAL A 101 -1.82 -24.29 -1.07
CA VAL A 101 -1.93 -23.21 -2.05
C VAL A 101 -3.33 -22.58 -1.94
N PRO A 102 -3.44 -21.23 -1.89
CA PRO A 102 -4.74 -20.56 -1.84
C PRO A 102 -5.54 -20.76 -3.13
N ASP A 103 -6.87 -20.74 -3.04
CA ASP A 103 -7.76 -20.78 -4.21
C ASP A 103 -7.76 -19.43 -4.95
N LEU A 104 -7.55 -18.33 -4.22
CA LEU A 104 -7.58 -16.96 -4.74
C LEU A 104 -6.55 -16.09 -4.00
N VAL A 105 -5.84 -15.24 -4.73
CA VAL A 105 -5.01 -14.18 -4.15
C VAL A 105 -5.66 -12.81 -4.35
N ILE A 106 -5.72 -12.00 -3.30
CA ILE A 106 -6.19 -10.63 -3.35
C ILE A 106 -5.07 -9.70 -2.91
N SER A 107 -4.69 -8.76 -3.76
CA SER A 107 -3.75 -7.68 -3.42
C SER A 107 -4.50 -6.37 -3.22
N GLY A 108 -4.43 -5.79 -2.03
CA GLY A 108 -5.13 -4.55 -1.66
C GLY A 108 -5.64 -4.55 -0.21
N ILE A 109 -6.50 -3.60 0.18
CA ILE A 109 -7.02 -2.48 -0.62
C ILE A 109 -6.00 -1.35 -0.64
N ASN A 110 -5.51 -0.98 -1.83
CA ASN A 110 -4.55 0.10 -2.00
C ASN A 110 -5.17 1.48 -1.75
N GLN A 111 -4.40 2.37 -1.12
CA GLN A 111 -4.76 3.78 -1.00
C GLN A 111 -4.50 4.54 -2.31
N GLY A 112 -5.57 4.87 -3.04
CA GLY A 112 -5.51 5.53 -4.33
C GLY A 112 -5.76 4.57 -5.50
N SER A 113 -6.18 5.13 -6.62
CA SER A 113 -6.53 4.36 -7.83
C SER A 113 -5.30 3.86 -8.59
N ASN A 114 -5.41 2.66 -9.16
CA ASN A 114 -4.46 2.08 -10.10
C ASN A 114 -5.10 1.94 -11.49
N CYS A 115 -5.63 3.03 -12.03
CA CYS A 115 -6.21 3.07 -13.38
C CYS A 115 -5.20 3.39 -14.49
N GLY A 116 -5.45 2.90 -15.70
CA GLY A 116 -4.64 3.23 -16.88
C GLY A 116 -3.27 2.57 -16.86
N TYR A 117 -2.21 3.31 -17.21
CA TYR A 117 -0.83 2.79 -17.18
C TYR A 117 -0.18 2.85 -15.79
N HIS A 118 -0.87 3.38 -14.79
CA HIS A 118 -0.41 3.33 -13.40
C HIS A 118 -0.28 1.88 -12.89
N THR A 119 -1.09 0.96 -13.41
CA THR A 119 -1.01 -0.50 -13.14
C THR A 119 0.35 -1.13 -13.45
N VAL A 120 1.17 -0.49 -14.30
CA VAL A 120 2.52 -0.97 -14.62
C VAL A 120 3.48 -0.73 -13.45
N TYR A 121 3.31 0.39 -12.75
CA TYR A 121 4.16 0.78 -11.62
C TYR A 121 3.60 0.36 -10.25
N SER A 122 2.34 -0.08 -10.22
CA SER A 122 1.63 -0.49 -9.00
C SER A 122 2.21 -1.76 -8.37
N GLY A 123 2.56 -1.67 -7.08
CA GLY A 123 2.89 -2.83 -6.25
C GLY A 123 1.67 -3.71 -5.98
N THR A 124 0.49 -3.10 -5.79
CA THR A 124 -0.79 -3.81 -5.66
C THR A 124 -1.06 -4.70 -6.87
N THR A 125 -0.94 -4.15 -8.09
CA THR A 125 -1.12 -4.95 -9.31
C THR A 125 -0.02 -6.01 -9.43
N ALA A 126 1.21 -5.72 -9.00
CA ALA A 126 2.30 -6.71 -9.02
C ALA A 126 2.04 -7.92 -8.11
N GLY A 127 1.50 -7.72 -6.91
CA GLY A 127 1.14 -8.84 -6.02
C GLY A 127 0.12 -9.79 -6.66
N ALA A 128 -0.94 -9.24 -7.26
CA ALA A 128 -1.93 -10.05 -7.99
C ALA A 128 -1.34 -10.71 -9.25
N ARG A 129 -0.50 -9.98 -9.99
CA ARG A 129 0.16 -10.48 -11.21
C ARG A 129 1.10 -11.64 -10.90
N GLU A 130 1.86 -11.57 -9.81
CA GLU A 130 2.77 -12.65 -9.40
C GLU A 130 2.01 -13.92 -9.05
N ALA A 131 0.91 -13.84 -8.30
CA ALA A 131 0.06 -14.99 -8.04
C ALA A 131 -0.49 -15.60 -9.34
N PHE A 132 -0.93 -14.76 -10.27
CA PHE A 132 -1.40 -15.19 -11.59
C PHE A 132 -0.30 -15.89 -12.42
N LEU A 133 0.93 -15.39 -12.40
CA LEU A 133 2.08 -16.04 -13.07
C LEU A 133 2.37 -17.44 -12.48
N ASN A 134 2.06 -17.66 -11.21
CA ASN A 134 2.16 -18.95 -10.53
C ASN A 134 0.89 -19.82 -10.70
N GLY A 135 -0.03 -19.45 -11.59
CA GLY A 135 -1.21 -20.24 -11.93
C GLY A 135 -2.37 -20.13 -10.93
N VAL A 136 -2.33 -19.16 -10.00
CA VAL A 136 -3.39 -18.94 -9.02
C VAL A 136 -4.28 -17.76 -9.47
N PRO A 137 -5.62 -17.91 -9.49
CA PRO A 137 -6.53 -16.80 -9.73
C PRO A 137 -6.24 -15.61 -8.80
N ALA A 138 -6.30 -14.38 -9.34
CA ALA A 138 -5.89 -13.20 -8.59
C ALA A 138 -6.71 -11.94 -8.90
N ILE A 139 -6.79 -11.06 -7.90
CA ILE A 139 -7.47 -9.76 -7.97
C ILE A 139 -6.58 -8.69 -7.33
N SER A 140 -6.40 -7.54 -7.99
CA SER A 140 -5.92 -6.32 -7.34
C SER A 140 -7.09 -5.38 -7.03
N ILE A 141 -7.10 -4.78 -5.84
CA ILE A 141 -8.17 -3.87 -5.38
C ILE A 141 -7.56 -2.54 -4.95
N SER A 142 -8.07 -1.45 -5.50
CA SER A 142 -7.63 -0.08 -5.25
C SER A 142 -8.83 0.80 -4.91
N TYR A 143 -8.70 1.69 -3.93
CA TYR A 143 -9.75 2.63 -3.52
C TYR A 143 -9.35 4.07 -3.83
N ASP A 144 -10.11 4.75 -4.69
CA ASP A 144 -9.90 6.16 -5.02
C ASP A 144 -10.37 7.08 -3.89
N CYS A 145 -9.70 7.05 -2.73
CA CYS A 145 -9.99 7.92 -1.60
C CYS A 145 -9.80 9.41 -1.93
N TYR A 146 -9.04 9.72 -2.99
CA TYR A 146 -8.78 11.08 -3.43
C TYR A 146 -9.94 11.61 -4.28
N GLY A 147 -10.47 10.84 -5.23
CA GLY A 147 -11.66 11.19 -6.01
C GLY A 147 -11.33 12.01 -7.26
N GLY A 148 -10.21 11.71 -7.93
CA GLY A 148 -9.79 12.42 -9.14
C GLY A 148 -9.49 13.91 -8.94
N LEU A 149 -9.13 14.31 -7.71
CA LEU A 149 -8.78 15.70 -7.36
C LEU A 149 -7.68 16.25 -8.27
N SER A 150 -7.80 17.52 -8.62
CA SER A 150 -6.67 18.30 -9.14
C SER A 150 -5.54 18.36 -8.11
N LEU A 151 -4.31 18.63 -8.55
CA LEU A 151 -3.14 18.73 -7.66
C LEU A 151 -3.36 19.75 -6.52
N GLU A 152 -4.01 20.88 -6.81
CA GLU A 152 -4.34 21.89 -5.79
C GLU A 152 -5.34 21.37 -4.74
N GLU A 153 -6.34 20.60 -5.18
CA GLU A 153 -7.32 20.00 -4.28
C GLU A 153 -6.71 18.87 -3.43
N PHE A 154 -5.79 18.10 -4.01
CA PHE A 154 -5.01 17.09 -3.30
C PHE A 154 -4.12 17.72 -2.20
N GLU A 155 -3.40 18.80 -2.52
CA GLU A 155 -2.59 19.54 -1.53
C GLU A 155 -3.44 20.14 -0.41
N LYS A 156 -4.63 20.63 -0.72
CA LYS A 156 -5.56 21.17 0.28
C LYS A 156 -6.12 20.06 1.18
N MET A 157 -6.37 18.87 0.63
CA MET A 157 -6.85 17.72 1.39
C MET A 157 -5.80 17.19 2.38
N LEU A 158 -4.53 17.09 1.94
CA LEU A 158 -3.41 16.68 2.81
C LEU A 158 -3.23 17.60 4.03
N ARG A 159 -3.59 18.88 3.92
CA ARG A 159 -3.55 19.85 5.04
C ARG A 159 -4.70 19.68 6.04
N VAL A 160 -5.80 19.01 5.66
CA VAL A 160 -7.03 18.84 6.46
C VAL A 160 -7.10 17.45 7.11
N GLU A 161 -6.46 16.43 6.53
CA GLU A 161 -6.61 15.02 6.94
C GLU A 161 -5.82 14.56 8.18
N ALA A 162 -5.07 15.45 8.83
CA ALA A 162 -4.44 15.12 10.13
C ALA A 162 -5.48 14.80 11.24
N GLY A 163 -6.78 14.94 10.99
CA GLY A 163 -7.86 14.91 11.98
C GLY A 163 -8.80 13.70 12.08
N SER A 164 -8.77 12.66 11.22
CA SER A 164 -9.70 11.51 11.45
C SER A 164 -9.29 10.17 10.83
N LYS A 165 -8.38 9.45 11.50
CA LYS A 165 -8.08 8.03 11.20
C LYS A 165 -9.34 7.14 11.24
N THR A 166 -10.32 7.48 12.07
CA THR A 166 -11.57 6.70 12.25
C THR A 166 -12.45 6.73 11.00
N LYS A 167 -12.55 7.86 10.30
CA LYS A 167 -13.36 7.97 9.07
C LYS A 167 -12.78 7.11 7.94
N MET A 168 -11.47 7.15 7.76
CA MET A 168 -10.78 6.40 6.72
C MET A 168 -10.94 4.88 6.88
N ASN A 169 -10.94 4.38 8.13
CA ASN A 169 -11.19 2.96 8.41
C ASN A 169 -12.61 2.53 7.99
N TYR A 170 -13.62 3.36 8.21
CA TYR A 170 -15.01 3.07 7.80
C TYR A 170 -15.14 3.00 6.27
N GLU A 171 -14.46 3.88 5.54
CA GLU A 171 -14.45 3.89 4.07
C GLU A 171 -13.79 2.63 3.51
N TYR A 172 -12.68 2.17 4.09
CA TYR A 172 -12.06 0.90 3.71
C TYR A 172 -12.93 -0.32 4.01
N GLU A 173 -13.66 -0.31 5.13
CA GLU A 173 -14.61 -1.39 5.44
C GLU A 173 -15.76 -1.44 4.41
N ALA A 174 -16.29 -0.28 4.03
CA ALA A 174 -17.30 -0.18 2.97
C ALA A 174 -16.74 -0.64 1.61
N ALA A 175 -15.51 -0.27 1.28
CA ALA A 175 -14.79 -0.73 0.09
C ALA A 175 -14.61 -2.25 0.06
N ALA A 176 -14.19 -2.85 1.18
CA ALA A 176 -14.07 -4.31 1.30
C ALA A 176 -15.42 -5.01 1.15
N LYS A 177 -16.49 -4.48 1.78
CA LYS A 177 -17.85 -5.02 1.64
C LYS A 177 -18.37 -4.96 0.21
N ALA A 178 -18.08 -3.88 -0.53
CA ALA A 178 -18.44 -3.76 -1.93
C ALA A 178 -17.75 -4.81 -2.82
N CYS A 179 -16.60 -5.35 -2.40
CA CYS A 179 -15.90 -6.41 -3.14
C CYS A 179 -16.43 -7.82 -2.85
N LEU A 180 -17.13 -8.04 -1.72
CA LEU A 180 -17.56 -9.37 -1.28
C LEU A 180 -18.40 -10.17 -2.30
N PRO A 181 -19.37 -9.57 -3.03
CA PRO A 181 -20.15 -10.32 -4.01
C PRO A 181 -19.28 -10.87 -5.14
N ILE A 182 -18.30 -10.09 -5.59
CA ILE A 182 -17.36 -10.49 -6.65
C ILE A 182 -16.43 -11.58 -6.14
N ILE A 183 -15.80 -11.38 -4.96
CA ILE A 183 -14.90 -12.38 -4.34
C ILE A 183 -15.63 -13.71 -4.12
N SER A 184 -16.85 -13.66 -3.58
CA SER A 184 -17.66 -14.87 -3.33
C SER A 184 -18.03 -15.59 -4.62
N GLY A 185 -18.40 -14.82 -5.67
CA GLY A 185 -18.70 -15.37 -6.99
C GLY A 185 -17.47 -16.06 -7.61
N ILE A 186 -16.31 -15.42 -7.55
CA ILE A 186 -15.06 -15.98 -8.07
C ILE A 186 -14.70 -17.30 -7.38
N ILE A 187 -14.75 -17.34 -6.05
CA ILE A 187 -14.50 -18.59 -5.30
C ILE A 187 -15.49 -19.69 -5.68
N ALA A 188 -16.77 -19.35 -5.91
CA ALA A 188 -17.76 -20.32 -6.35
C ALA A 188 -17.45 -20.87 -7.76
N GLU A 189 -17.09 -20.00 -8.70
CA GLU A 189 -16.71 -20.40 -10.06
C GLU A 189 -15.40 -21.22 -10.09
N ILE A 190 -14.43 -20.88 -9.24
CA ILE A 190 -13.18 -21.66 -9.09
C ILE A 190 -13.51 -23.08 -8.62
N LYS A 191 -14.37 -23.22 -7.60
CA LYS A 191 -14.80 -24.53 -7.09
C LYS A 191 -15.58 -25.36 -8.12
N ASN A 192 -16.29 -24.69 -9.02
CA ASN A 192 -17.02 -25.33 -10.10
C ASN A 192 -16.17 -25.56 -11.36
N ASN A 193 -14.88 -25.20 -11.34
CA ASN A 193 -13.96 -25.26 -12.48
C ASN A 193 -14.44 -24.46 -13.71
N THR A 194 -15.19 -23.38 -13.49
CA THR A 194 -15.76 -22.51 -14.53
C THR A 194 -15.11 -21.13 -14.59
N TYR A 195 -14.25 -20.80 -13.62
CA TYR A 195 -13.52 -19.53 -13.64
C TYR A 195 -12.54 -19.47 -14.82
N PRO A 196 -12.58 -18.41 -15.66
CA PRO A 196 -11.75 -18.31 -16.84
C PRO A 196 -10.27 -18.27 -16.49
N GLN A 197 -9.48 -19.01 -17.26
CA GLN A 197 -8.03 -18.99 -17.19
C GLN A 197 -7.48 -17.94 -18.17
N GLY A 198 -6.33 -17.33 -17.86
CA GLY A 198 -5.61 -16.43 -18.77
C GLY A 198 -5.77 -14.92 -18.49
N CYS A 199 -6.46 -14.53 -17.42
CA CYS A 199 -6.41 -13.16 -16.91
C CYS A 199 -6.50 -13.10 -15.38
N PHE A 200 -6.09 -11.97 -14.82
CA PHE A 200 -6.38 -11.59 -13.44
C PHE A 200 -7.17 -10.27 -13.46
N LEU A 201 -7.90 -9.97 -12.37
CA LEU A 201 -8.78 -8.80 -12.32
C LEU A 201 -8.11 -7.63 -11.61
N ASN A 202 -8.31 -6.42 -12.14
CA ASN A 202 -8.01 -5.18 -11.43
C ASN A 202 -9.31 -4.42 -11.14
N MET A 203 -9.56 -4.13 -9.88
CA MET A 203 -10.76 -3.47 -9.38
C MET A 203 -10.40 -2.11 -8.77
N ASP A 204 -10.99 -1.05 -9.31
CA ASP A 204 -10.89 0.31 -8.79
C ASP A 204 -12.25 0.73 -8.22
N LEU A 205 -12.26 1.14 -6.96
CA LEU A 205 -13.45 1.55 -6.22
C LEU A 205 -13.51 3.08 -6.15
N PRO A 206 -14.66 3.71 -6.42
CA PRO A 206 -14.81 5.16 -6.38
C PRO A 206 -14.79 5.69 -4.94
N LYS A 207 -14.40 6.96 -4.76
CA LYS A 207 -14.41 7.66 -3.47
C LYS A 207 -15.71 7.48 -2.68
N ASP A 208 -16.85 7.77 -3.32
CA ASP A 208 -18.17 7.62 -2.73
C ASP A 208 -18.68 6.18 -2.85
N ILE A 209 -17.97 5.28 -2.16
CA ILE A 209 -18.23 3.85 -2.23
C ILE A 209 -19.60 3.47 -1.64
N ALA A 210 -20.08 4.23 -0.66
CA ALA A 210 -21.38 4.00 -0.03
C ALA A 210 -22.55 4.17 -1.01
N ASN A 211 -22.41 5.04 -2.02
CA ASN A 211 -23.45 5.33 -3.01
C ASN A 211 -23.07 4.85 -4.43
N HIS A 212 -22.23 3.81 -4.54
CA HIS A 212 -21.80 3.29 -5.83
C HIS A 212 -22.99 2.82 -6.70
N LYS A 213 -22.91 3.05 -8.02
CA LYS A 213 -24.01 2.75 -8.97
C LYS A 213 -23.97 1.32 -9.53
N GLY A 214 -23.37 0.38 -8.80
CA GLY A 214 -23.13 -0.99 -9.25
C GLY A 214 -21.74 -1.23 -9.83
N TYR A 215 -21.61 -2.26 -10.68
CA TYR A 215 -20.34 -2.79 -11.19
C TYR A 215 -20.31 -2.73 -12.71
N LYS A 216 -19.14 -2.44 -13.31
CA LYS A 216 -18.99 -2.36 -14.77
C LYS A 216 -17.62 -2.87 -15.21
N VAL A 217 -17.60 -3.73 -16.23
CA VAL A 217 -16.36 -4.17 -16.89
C VAL A 217 -15.83 -3.04 -17.77
N THR A 218 -14.53 -2.78 -17.71
CA THR A 218 -13.85 -1.70 -18.43
C THR A 218 -12.68 -2.24 -19.27
N LYS A 219 -12.16 -1.40 -20.16
CA LYS A 219 -10.85 -1.61 -20.82
C LYS A 219 -9.81 -0.76 -20.10
N GLN A 220 -8.55 -1.22 -20.09
CA GLN A 220 -7.45 -0.42 -19.55
C GLN A 220 -7.33 0.92 -20.30
N GLY A 221 -7.36 2.02 -19.55
CA GLY A 221 -7.11 3.35 -20.09
C GLY A 221 -5.64 3.57 -20.47
N LYS A 222 -5.34 4.68 -21.15
CA LYS A 222 -3.97 5.07 -21.54
C LYS A 222 -3.39 6.21 -20.70
N SER A 223 -4.08 6.62 -19.63
CA SER A 223 -3.63 7.69 -18.74
C SER A 223 -2.34 7.29 -18.03
N THR A 224 -1.41 8.24 -17.92
CA THR A 224 -0.16 8.08 -17.19
C THR A 224 0.26 9.44 -16.62
N MET A 225 0.84 9.44 -15.42
CA MET A 225 1.51 10.62 -14.88
C MET A 225 2.85 10.82 -15.61
N LYS A 226 3.03 12.00 -16.21
CA LYS A 226 4.30 12.35 -16.86
C LYS A 226 5.35 12.64 -15.79
N ILE A 227 6.29 11.72 -15.62
CA ILE A 227 7.46 11.90 -14.75
C ILE A 227 8.29 13.08 -15.29
N ARG A 228 8.58 14.06 -14.43
CA ARG A 228 9.46 15.18 -14.75
C ARG A 228 10.68 15.11 -13.83
N TRP A 229 11.85 15.31 -14.43
CA TRP A 229 13.12 15.34 -13.71
C TRP A 229 13.59 16.79 -13.65
N LYS A 230 14.01 17.25 -12.47
CA LYS A 230 14.71 18.52 -12.30
C LYS A 230 16.12 18.18 -11.80
N GLN A 231 17.13 18.47 -12.61
CA GLN A 231 18.51 18.30 -12.20
C GLN A 231 18.81 19.26 -11.05
N ILE A 232 19.34 18.72 -9.95
CA ILE A 232 19.90 19.52 -8.86
C ILE A 232 21.41 19.42 -8.98
N THR A 233 22.05 20.51 -9.39
CA THR A 233 23.52 20.59 -9.47
C THR A 233 24.10 20.82 -8.08
N SER A 234 25.10 20.03 -7.72
CA SER A 234 25.79 19.98 -6.42
C SER A 234 26.58 21.24 -6.02
N ASN A 235 26.40 22.38 -6.72
CA ASN A 235 26.97 23.66 -6.29
C ASN A 235 26.24 24.24 -5.06
N GLY A 236 25.12 23.64 -4.62
CA GLY A 236 24.60 23.79 -3.27
C GLY A 236 24.96 22.54 -2.46
N GLN A 237 25.79 22.66 -1.43
CA GLN A 237 26.16 21.52 -0.60
C GLN A 237 24.91 20.88 0.06
N PRO A 238 24.73 19.54 0.05
CA PRO A 238 23.63 18.85 0.74
C PRO A 238 23.75 18.87 2.28
N SER A 239 24.78 19.51 2.83
CA SER A 239 25.14 19.46 4.25
C SER A 239 24.21 20.25 5.17
N GLU A 240 23.33 21.08 4.63
CA GLU A 240 22.46 22.00 5.37
C GLU A 240 20.96 21.74 5.13
N ILE A 241 20.61 20.51 4.75
CA ILE A 241 19.21 20.09 4.67
C ILE A 241 18.79 19.64 6.07
N ASP A 242 17.63 20.10 6.52
CA ASP A 242 17.07 19.88 7.85
C ASP A 242 17.22 18.44 8.35
N HIS A 243 16.85 17.48 7.50
CA HIS A 243 16.91 16.05 7.80
C HIS A 243 18.33 15.55 8.06
N HIS A 244 19.35 16.13 7.40
CA HIS A 244 20.76 15.76 7.58
C HIS A 244 21.34 16.30 8.89
N LEU A 245 20.89 17.48 9.32
CA LEU A 245 21.31 18.09 10.59
C LEU A 245 20.77 17.29 11.80
N LEU A 246 19.58 16.71 11.68
CA LEU A 246 19.00 15.83 12.71
C LEU A 246 19.85 14.57 12.94
N PHE A 247 20.36 13.93 11.89
CA PHE A 247 21.27 12.78 12.02
C PHE A 247 22.58 13.12 12.75
N ARG A 248 22.98 14.40 12.74
CA ARG A 248 24.16 14.91 13.45
C ARG A 248 23.85 15.41 14.86
N ARG A 249 22.64 15.17 15.36
CA ARG A 249 22.14 15.65 16.66
C ARG A 249 22.16 17.18 16.80
N GLN A 250 21.97 17.90 15.70
CA GLN A 250 21.86 19.36 15.69
C GLN A 250 20.38 19.77 15.66
N ILE A 251 20.05 20.89 16.31
CA ILE A 251 18.73 21.50 16.21
C ILE A 251 18.64 22.19 14.84
N SER A 252 17.72 21.75 13.98
CA SER A 252 17.47 22.38 12.68
C SER A 252 16.39 23.45 12.80
N ILE A 253 16.67 24.66 12.31
CA ILE A 253 15.72 25.76 12.23
C ILE A 253 15.62 26.18 10.76
N THR A 254 14.47 25.91 10.14
CA THR A 254 14.25 26.14 8.70
C THR A 254 13.20 27.25 8.52
N PRO A 255 13.55 28.43 8.01
CA PRO A 255 12.53 29.41 7.62
C PRO A 255 11.72 28.84 6.45
N LEU A 256 10.38 28.92 6.51
CA LEU A 256 9.48 28.39 5.49
C LEU A 256 8.63 29.53 4.89
N GLY A 257 8.58 29.58 3.56
CA GLY A 257 7.60 30.39 2.82
C GLY A 257 6.32 29.60 2.55
N ILE A 258 5.20 30.31 2.29
CA ILE A 258 3.87 29.69 2.16
C ILE A 258 3.75 28.80 0.91
N LEU A 259 4.37 29.18 -0.22
CA LEU A 259 4.34 28.45 -1.50
C LEU A 259 5.66 28.51 -2.30
N THR A 260 6.66 29.26 -1.83
CA THR A 260 7.97 29.44 -2.45
C THR A 260 9.05 29.38 -1.37
N HIS A 261 10.31 29.18 -1.76
CA HIS A 261 11.42 29.35 -0.82
C HIS A 261 11.29 30.72 -0.13
N PRO A 262 11.62 30.84 1.17
CA PRO A 262 11.69 32.13 1.82
C PRO A 262 12.55 33.07 0.98
N ASP A 263 12.21 34.35 0.98
CA ASP A 263 13.05 35.35 0.33
C ASP A 263 14.50 35.19 0.80
N LYS A 264 15.47 35.44 -0.07
CA LYS A 264 16.90 35.33 0.27
C LYS A 264 17.23 36.18 1.49
N ASP A 265 16.56 37.33 1.61
CA ASP A 265 16.69 38.26 2.74
C ASP A 265 16.19 37.66 4.06
N CYS A 266 15.21 36.74 4.01
CA CYS A 266 14.69 36.04 5.17
C CYS A 266 15.70 35.01 5.70
N LYS A 267 16.32 34.21 4.81
CA LYS A 267 17.37 33.26 5.21
C LYS A 267 18.57 34.01 5.81
N ALA A 268 19.02 35.08 5.15
CA ALA A 268 20.13 35.91 5.61
C ALA A 268 19.87 36.56 6.98
N TYR A 269 18.65 37.05 7.22
CA TYR A 269 18.26 37.59 8.53
C TYR A 269 18.42 36.55 9.65
N PHE A 270 17.92 35.32 9.47
CA PHE A 270 18.00 34.31 10.52
C PHE A 270 19.41 33.74 10.71
N GLU A 271 20.22 33.70 9.65
CA GLU A 271 21.64 33.32 9.74
C GLU A 271 22.45 34.33 10.58
N ASP A 272 22.13 35.62 10.53
CA ASP A 272 22.77 36.66 11.33
C ASP A 272 22.17 36.79 12.74
N TRP A 273 20.85 36.70 12.87
CA TRP A 273 20.16 36.90 14.14
C TRP A 273 20.35 35.73 15.13
N LEU A 274 20.28 34.49 14.65
CA LEU A 274 20.22 33.30 15.52
C LEU A 274 21.50 33.10 16.36
N PRO A 275 22.74 33.22 15.81
CA PRO A 275 23.96 33.10 16.62
C PRO A 275 24.05 34.19 17.69
N ASN A 276 23.67 35.42 17.37
CA ASN A 276 23.67 36.56 18.29
C ASN A 276 22.69 36.34 19.45
N LEU A 277 21.49 35.83 19.17
CA LEU A 277 20.52 35.48 20.21
C LEU A 277 21.07 34.41 21.16
N ILE A 278 21.66 33.34 20.62
CA ILE A 278 22.21 32.24 21.43
C ILE A 278 23.33 32.77 22.33
N GLN A 279 24.22 33.59 21.79
CA GLN A 279 25.33 34.19 22.55
C GLN A 279 24.83 35.13 23.66
N GLN A 280 23.83 35.97 23.38
CA GLN A 280 23.19 36.81 24.40
C GLN A 280 22.57 35.97 25.52
N HIS A 281 21.87 34.89 25.16
CA HIS A 281 21.22 34.02 26.14
C HIS A 281 22.23 33.28 27.02
N GLN A 282 23.36 32.84 26.46
CA GLN A 282 24.47 32.21 27.20
C GLN A 282 25.18 33.21 28.12
N SER A 283 25.33 34.47 27.70
CA SER A 283 25.96 35.53 28.52
C SER A 283 25.13 35.97 29.73
N HIS A 284 23.82 35.70 29.73
CA HIS A 284 22.89 36.09 30.80
C HIS A 284 22.45 34.93 31.70
N ASN A 285 22.84 33.69 31.39
CA ASN A 285 22.58 32.52 32.25
C ASN A 285 23.73 31.51 32.13
N PRO A 286 24.78 31.62 32.97
CA PRO A 286 25.98 30.78 32.88
C PRO A 286 25.80 29.36 33.46
N LEU A 287 24.57 28.89 33.68
CA LEU A 287 24.27 27.63 34.36
C LEU A 287 23.55 26.63 33.46
N LEU A 288 24.08 26.36 32.26
CA LEU A 288 23.75 25.18 31.46
C LEU A 288 24.96 24.84 30.56
N ASP A 289 26.06 24.44 31.18
CA ASP A 289 27.10 23.59 30.58
C ASP A 289 27.09 22.22 31.28
#